data_AF-A0A0G1MU12-F1
#
_entry.id   AF-A0A0G1MU12-F1
#
_cell.length_a   1.000
_cell.length_b   1.000
_cell.length_c   1.000
_cell.angle_alpha   90.00
_cell.angle_beta   90.00
_cell.angle_gamma   90.00
#
_symmetry.space_group_name_H-M   'P 1'
#
loop_
_entity.id
_entity.type
_entity.pdbx_description
1 polymer ?
#
loop_
_entity_poly.entity_id
_entity_poly.type
_entity_poly.pdbx_seq_one_letter_code
_entity_poly.pdbx_strand_id
1 'polypeptide(L)'
;MMIRVATFGGGTGQPVVLRALNMLQGVEITAVVSMADSGGSSGILRDERGILPPSDALRCLLALANEEDPRVAELVALCRHRFEGNGSLVPDGVGHTVGNVMMAGLIEKHEMVKALKCMGRQLGVSPDRRVLPSTLEHVTLCAKLVDGTQIRGETLIGRPAFGDRAPINRVWLEPDTAAPLSRCCLRYSARRSMQSCAWETSTRARLHHFFLGELQTHSRLSVANSSSSSTR
;
A
#
# COMPACT_ATOMS: atom_id res chain seq x y z
N MET A 1 28.88 -0.52 4.76
CA MET A 1 27.96 0.60 5.08
C MET A 1 26.57 0.17 4.66
N MET A 2 25.56 0.26 5.54
CA MET A 2 24.19 -0.16 5.23
C MET A 2 23.43 1.03 4.63
N ILE A 3 22.87 0.85 3.43
CA ILE A 3 22.05 1.86 2.75
C ILE A 3 20.63 1.75 3.28
N ARG A 4 20.05 2.86 3.74
CA ARG A 4 18.63 2.87 4.11
C ARG A 4 17.79 3.33 2.93
N VAL A 5 16.69 2.65 2.65
CA VAL A 5 15.76 2.95 1.57
C VAL A 5 14.35 2.98 2.13
N ALA A 6 13.65 4.10 1.90
CA ALA A 6 12.23 4.21 2.18
C ALA A 6 11.45 4.23 0.86
N THR A 7 10.51 3.30 0.71
CA THR A 7 9.54 3.34 -0.39
C THR A 7 8.21 3.84 0.15
N PHE A 8 7.51 4.64 -0.64
CA PHE A 8 6.16 5.10 -0.35
C PHE A 8 5.28 4.63 -1.50
N GLY A 9 4.04 4.24 -1.23
CA GLY A 9 3.11 3.89 -2.31
C GLY A 9 2.00 2.97 -1.88
N GLY A 10 1.59 2.12 -2.81
CA GLY A 10 0.58 1.08 -2.65
C GLY A 10 0.35 0.38 -4.01
N GLY A 11 -0.79 -0.28 -4.13
CA GLY A 11 -1.22 -0.99 -5.33
C GLY A 11 -0.24 -2.07 -5.78
N THR A 12 -0.21 -2.28 -7.10
CA THR A 12 0.64 -3.30 -7.75
C THR A 12 2.07 -2.83 -8.00
N GLY A 13 2.31 -1.52 -7.91
CA GLY A 13 3.63 -0.92 -8.10
C GLY A 13 4.54 -1.35 -6.99
N GLN A 14 4.43 -0.69 -5.84
CA GLN A 14 5.34 -0.82 -4.70
C GLN A 14 5.89 -2.25 -4.43
N PRO A 15 5.08 -3.34 -4.50
CA PRO A 15 5.59 -4.71 -4.38
C PRO A 15 6.70 -5.09 -5.37
N VAL A 16 6.68 -4.59 -6.60
CA VAL A 16 7.65 -4.94 -7.65
C VAL A 16 9.05 -4.35 -7.37
N VAL A 17 9.15 -3.12 -6.84
CA VAL A 17 10.43 -2.48 -6.42
C VAL A 17 10.85 -3.09 -5.12
N LEU A 18 9.92 -3.38 -4.20
CA LEU A 18 10.28 -4.11 -2.98
C LEU A 18 10.90 -5.46 -3.31
N ARG A 19 10.36 -6.20 -4.29
CA ARG A 19 10.95 -7.46 -4.75
C ARG A 19 12.37 -7.27 -5.31
N ALA A 20 12.57 -6.26 -6.15
CA ALA A 20 13.91 -5.94 -6.68
C ALA A 20 14.90 -5.51 -5.57
N LEU A 21 14.46 -4.69 -4.61
CA LEU A 21 15.26 -4.29 -3.46
C LEU A 21 15.57 -5.45 -2.52
N ASN A 22 14.63 -6.40 -2.37
CA ASN A 22 14.76 -7.56 -1.49
C ASN A 22 15.97 -8.43 -1.88
N MET A 23 16.35 -8.41 -3.15
CA MET A 23 17.50 -9.14 -3.70
C MET A 23 18.85 -8.48 -3.40
N LEU A 24 18.86 -7.24 -2.90
CA LEU A 24 20.08 -6.50 -2.62
C LEU A 24 20.58 -6.75 -1.20
N GLN A 25 21.89 -6.94 -1.06
CA GLN A 25 22.54 -7.00 0.24
C GLN A 25 22.95 -5.61 0.73
N GLY A 26 23.01 -5.43 2.06
CA GLY A 26 23.43 -4.16 2.67
C GLY A 26 22.40 -3.04 2.55
N VAL A 27 21.12 -3.37 2.32
CA VAL A 27 20.02 -2.42 2.19
C VAL A 27 18.98 -2.66 3.30
N GLU A 28 18.72 -1.64 4.12
CA GLU A 28 17.62 -1.60 5.08
C GLU A 28 16.38 -0.98 4.41
N ILE A 29 15.27 -1.71 4.37
CA ILE A 29 14.07 -1.33 3.61
C ILE A 29 12.94 -0.94 4.56
N THR A 30 12.33 0.22 4.35
CA THR A 30 11.06 0.59 4.97
C THR A 30 10.02 0.94 3.90
N ALA A 31 8.99 0.11 3.78
CA ALA A 31 7.84 0.34 2.92
C ALA A 31 6.75 1.05 3.70
N VAL A 32 6.46 2.30 3.36
CA VAL A 32 5.31 3.05 3.87
C VAL A 32 4.17 2.89 2.87
N VAL A 33 3.04 2.35 3.32
CA VAL A 33 1.95 1.89 2.46
C VAL A 33 0.70 2.73 2.68
N SER A 34 0.08 3.20 1.60
CA SER A 34 -1.19 3.94 1.61
C SER A 34 -2.30 3.12 2.27
N MET A 35 -2.99 3.71 3.25
CA MET A 35 -4.16 3.10 3.90
C MET A 35 -5.49 3.60 3.30
N ALA A 36 -5.44 4.22 2.12
CA ALA A 36 -6.62 4.78 1.45
C ALA A 36 -7.29 3.82 0.45
N ASP A 37 -6.84 2.57 0.38
CA ASP A 37 -7.48 1.55 -0.48
C ASP A 37 -8.96 1.38 -0.08
N SER A 38 -9.82 1.35 -1.09
CA SER A 38 -11.27 1.27 -0.96
C SER A 38 -11.88 0.20 -1.87
N GLY A 39 -11.05 -0.68 -2.45
CA GLY A 39 -11.46 -1.59 -3.51
C GLY A 39 -11.53 -3.07 -3.14
N GLY A 40 -12.51 -3.76 -3.73
CA GLY A 40 -12.65 -5.21 -3.69
C GLY A 40 -12.62 -5.81 -2.29
N SER A 41 -11.99 -6.98 -2.15
CA SER A 41 -11.87 -7.70 -0.86
C SER A 41 -11.35 -6.84 0.31
N SER A 42 -10.46 -5.89 0.05
CA SER A 42 -9.89 -5.02 1.08
C SER A 42 -10.87 -3.93 1.52
N GLY A 43 -11.59 -3.34 0.55
CA GLY A 43 -12.68 -2.39 0.82
C GLY A 43 -13.80 -3.05 1.61
N ILE A 44 -14.23 -4.23 1.19
CA ILE A 44 -15.30 -4.98 1.87
C ILE A 44 -14.91 -5.29 3.32
N LEU A 45 -13.70 -5.82 3.58
CA LEU A 45 -13.25 -6.08 4.96
C LEU A 45 -13.14 -4.80 5.79
N ARG A 46 -12.67 -3.71 5.19
CA ARG A 46 -12.60 -2.40 5.85
C ARG A 46 -14.00 -1.92 6.26
N ASP A 47 -14.97 -2.02 5.36
CA ASP A 47 -16.33 -1.51 5.57
C ASP A 47 -17.13 -2.40 6.54
N GLU A 48 -17.00 -3.72 6.43
CA GLU A 48 -17.70 -4.67 7.32
C GLU A 48 -17.10 -4.77 8.72
N ARG A 49 -15.77 -4.67 8.85
CA ARG A 49 -15.05 -4.92 10.12
C ARG A 49 -14.49 -3.67 10.78
N GLY A 50 -14.54 -2.52 10.11
CA GLY A 50 -13.95 -1.28 10.62
C GLY A 50 -12.44 -1.37 10.80
N ILE A 51 -11.75 -2.22 10.03
CA ILE A 51 -10.29 -2.34 10.05
C ILE A 51 -9.65 -1.48 8.95
N LEU A 52 -8.38 -1.12 9.13
CA LEU A 52 -7.59 -0.54 8.04
C LEU A 52 -7.41 -1.57 6.90
N PRO A 53 -7.37 -1.12 5.62
CA PRO A 53 -7.35 -2.02 4.49
C PRO A 53 -6.08 -2.89 4.48
N PRO A 54 -6.20 -4.23 4.50
CA PRO A 54 -5.04 -5.12 4.61
C PRO A 54 -4.23 -5.27 3.31
N SER A 55 -4.85 -5.05 2.15
CA SER A 55 -4.37 -5.61 0.88
C SER A 55 -3.00 -5.08 0.45
N ASP A 56 -2.79 -3.77 0.37
CA ASP A 56 -1.52 -3.22 -0.13
C ASP A 56 -0.35 -3.50 0.83
N ALA A 57 -0.61 -3.49 2.14
CA ALA A 57 0.41 -3.80 3.13
C ALA A 57 0.80 -5.28 3.08
N LEU A 58 -0.19 -6.17 2.91
CA LEU A 58 0.05 -7.59 2.68
C LEU A 58 0.86 -7.82 1.39
N ARG A 59 0.51 -7.18 0.27
CA ARG A 59 1.28 -7.30 -0.98
C ARG A 59 2.74 -6.89 -0.80
N CYS A 60 3.00 -5.85 -0.02
CA CYS A 60 4.37 -5.44 0.32
C CYS A 60 5.09 -6.50 1.17
N LEU A 61 4.41 -7.12 2.13
CA LEU A 61 4.98 -8.23 2.91
C LEU A 61 5.30 -9.44 2.04
N LEU A 62 4.37 -9.83 1.14
CA LEU A 62 4.59 -10.94 0.21
C LEU A 62 5.73 -10.67 -0.79
N ALA A 63 6.02 -9.40 -1.10
CA ALA A 63 7.18 -9.04 -1.93
C ALA A 63 8.52 -9.14 -1.18
N LEU A 64 8.48 -9.05 0.14
CA LEU A 64 9.64 -9.13 1.04
C LEU A 64 9.79 -10.50 1.70
N ALA A 65 8.91 -11.46 1.38
CA ALA A 65 8.91 -12.79 1.94
C ALA A 65 10.16 -13.57 1.55
N ASN A 66 10.61 -14.47 2.43
CA ASN A 66 11.73 -15.37 2.14
C ASN A 66 11.24 -16.62 1.42
N GLU A 67 10.92 -16.50 0.12
CA GLU A 67 10.45 -17.62 -0.71
C GLU A 67 11.54 -18.70 -0.96
N GLU A 68 12.77 -18.55 -0.44
CA GLU A 68 13.79 -19.62 -0.42
C GLU A 68 13.42 -20.77 0.53
N ASP A 69 12.63 -20.50 1.58
CA ASP A 69 12.02 -21.53 2.42
C ASP A 69 10.75 -22.07 1.74
N PRO A 70 10.69 -23.37 1.36
CA PRO A 70 9.53 -23.95 0.69
C PRO A 70 8.21 -23.79 1.47
N ARG A 71 8.25 -23.76 2.81
CA ARG A 71 7.06 -23.56 3.64
C ARG A 71 6.53 -22.14 3.52
N VAL A 72 7.44 -21.16 3.44
CA VAL A 72 7.09 -19.76 3.20
C VAL A 72 6.58 -19.57 1.77
N ALA A 73 7.19 -20.21 0.77
CA ALA A 73 6.72 -20.17 -0.61
C ALA A 73 5.27 -20.69 -0.74
N GLU A 74 4.94 -21.80 -0.08
CA GLU A 74 3.58 -22.34 -0.04
C GLU A 74 2.61 -21.39 0.68
N LEU A 75 3.01 -20.83 1.84
CA LEU A 75 2.20 -19.84 2.55
C LEU A 75 1.95 -18.58 1.69
N VAL A 76 2.96 -18.14 0.93
CA VAL A 76 2.84 -17.02 -0.01
C VAL A 76 1.86 -17.34 -1.13
N ALA A 77 1.91 -18.54 -1.70
CA ALA A 77 0.94 -19.01 -2.69
C ALA A 77 -0.48 -19.04 -2.12
N LEU A 78 -0.65 -19.58 -0.91
CA LEU A 78 -1.92 -19.60 -0.20
C LEU A 78 -2.45 -18.18 0.07
N CYS A 79 -1.61 -17.25 0.52
CA CYS A 79 -2.00 -15.85 0.75
C CYS A 79 -2.56 -15.17 -0.51
N ARG A 80 -2.08 -15.57 -1.69
CA ARG A 80 -2.52 -15.06 -3.00
C ARG A 80 -3.80 -15.74 -3.49
N HIS A 81 -4.14 -16.91 -2.99
CA HIS A 81 -5.38 -17.61 -3.36
C HIS A 81 -6.59 -16.73 -3.07
N ARG A 82 -7.46 -16.61 -4.07
CA ARG A 82 -8.73 -15.88 -4.01
C ARG A 82 -9.86 -16.89 -4.08
N PHE A 83 -10.79 -16.81 -3.15
CA PHE A 83 -12.00 -17.63 -3.20
C PHE A 83 -12.84 -17.28 -4.44
N GLU A 84 -13.41 -18.31 -5.07
CA GLU A 84 -14.28 -18.20 -6.23
C GLU A 84 -15.65 -18.82 -5.93
N GLY A 85 -16.63 -18.57 -6.80
CA GLY A 85 -18.00 -19.06 -6.62
C GLY A 85 -18.88 -18.09 -5.86
N ASN A 86 -19.70 -18.60 -4.94
CA ASN A 86 -20.70 -17.83 -4.19
C ASN A 86 -20.58 -18.12 -2.69
N GLY A 87 -21.06 -17.18 -1.86
CA GLY A 87 -21.15 -17.35 -0.41
C GLY A 87 -20.42 -16.27 0.37
N SER A 88 -20.27 -16.47 1.69
CA SER A 88 -19.70 -15.46 2.60
C SER A 88 -18.24 -15.10 2.32
N LEU A 89 -17.49 -15.97 1.62
CA LEU A 89 -16.12 -15.69 1.20
C LEU A 89 -16.04 -14.96 -0.16
N VAL A 90 -17.16 -14.79 -0.84
CA VAL A 90 -17.30 -14.08 -2.12
C VAL A 90 -18.47 -13.07 -2.05
N PRO A 91 -18.42 -12.10 -1.11
CA PRO A 91 -19.47 -11.08 -1.01
C PRO A 91 -19.49 -10.20 -2.26
N ASP A 92 -20.70 -9.89 -2.74
CA ASP A 92 -20.94 -9.07 -3.93
C ASP A 92 -20.17 -9.52 -5.20
N GLY A 93 -19.94 -10.83 -5.33
CA GLY A 93 -19.17 -11.40 -6.44
C GLY A 93 -17.66 -11.13 -6.37
N VAL A 94 -17.17 -10.57 -5.26
CA VAL A 94 -15.75 -10.28 -5.04
C VAL A 94 -15.19 -11.22 -3.98
N GLY A 95 -14.46 -12.24 -4.43
CA GLY A 95 -13.80 -13.21 -3.55
C GLY A 95 -12.78 -12.56 -2.62
N HIS A 96 -12.76 -12.92 -1.33
CA HIS A 96 -11.64 -12.59 -0.46
C HIS A 96 -10.40 -13.38 -0.86
N THR A 97 -9.21 -12.79 -0.63
CA THR A 97 -7.99 -13.61 -0.62
C THR A 97 -7.78 -14.18 0.76
N VAL A 98 -7.20 -15.39 0.85
CA VAL A 98 -6.87 -16.01 2.15
C VAL A 98 -5.99 -15.07 2.97
N GLY A 99 -5.00 -14.44 2.34
CA GLY A 99 -4.12 -13.51 3.01
C GLY A 99 -4.83 -12.29 3.59
N ASN A 100 -5.84 -11.74 2.90
CA ASN A 100 -6.63 -10.62 3.43
C ASN A 100 -7.46 -11.04 4.65
N VAL A 101 -8.04 -12.25 4.62
CA VAL A 101 -8.80 -12.80 5.77
C VAL A 101 -7.87 -13.03 6.96
N MET A 102 -6.68 -13.61 6.75
CA MET A 102 -5.68 -13.79 7.81
C MET A 102 -5.22 -12.45 8.39
N MET A 103 -4.97 -11.46 7.53
CA MET A 103 -4.60 -10.12 7.97
C MET A 103 -5.72 -9.45 8.76
N ALA A 104 -6.98 -9.59 8.34
CA ALA A 104 -8.12 -9.07 9.10
C ALA A 104 -8.14 -9.61 10.53
N GLY A 105 -8.05 -10.93 10.71
CA GLY A 105 -7.99 -11.54 12.03
C GLY A 105 -6.76 -11.10 12.86
N LEU A 106 -5.60 -10.90 12.22
CA LEU A 106 -4.42 -10.37 12.91
C LEU A 106 -4.61 -8.90 13.34
N ILE A 107 -5.22 -8.07 12.49
CA ILE A 107 -5.48 -6.65 12.79
C ILE A 107 -6.46 -6.54 13.95
N GLU A 108 -7.56 -7.30 13.92
CA GLU A 108 -8.54 -7.34 15.03
C GLU A 108 -7.88 -7.78 16.35
N LYS A 109 -6.95 -8.75 16.30
CA LYS A 109 -6.29 -9.28 17.50
C LYS A 109 -5.15 -8.39 18.04
N HIS A 110 -4.43 -7.69 17.18
CA HIS A 110 -3.12 -7.11 17.53
C HIS A 110 -2.93 -5.65 17.12
N GLU A 111 -3.91 -5.01 16.47
CA GLU A 111 -3.77 -3.70 15.81
C GLU A 111 -2.79 -3.74 14.61
N MET A 112 -2.97 -2.83 13.66
CA MET A 112 -2.34 -2.89 12.33
C MET A 112 -0.81 -3.08 12.36
N VAL A 113 -0.08 -2.29 13.15
CA VAL A 113 1.40 -2.34 13.15
C VAL A 113 1.92 -3.69 13.65
N LYS A 114 1.33 -4.24 14.71
CA LYS A 114 1.75 -5.52 15.28
C LYS A 114 1.26 -6.69 14.43
N ALA A 115 0.09 -6.56 13.78
CA ALA A 115 -0.40 -7.51 12.79
C ALA A 115 0.60 -7.66 11.62
N LEU A 116 1.07 -6.54 11.06
CA LEU A 116 2.09 -6.55 9.99
C LEU A 116 3.40 -7.18 10.45
N LYS A 117 3.87 -6.85 11.66
CA LYS A 117 5.04 -7.51 12.25
C LYS A 117 4.83 -9.01 12.44
N CYS A 118 3.63 -9.45 12.84
CA CYS A 118 3.31 -10.86 13.04
C CYS A 118 3.32 -11.61 11.71
N MET A 119 2.60 -11.09 10.70
CA MET A 119 2.54 -11.68 9.37
C MET A 119 3.93 -11.70 8.72
N GLY A 120 4.71 -10.62 8.84
CA GLY A 120 6.08 -10.56 8.33
C GLY A 120 6.97 -11.66 8.89
N ARG A 121 6.85 -11.99 10.19
CA ARG A 121 7.59 -13.12 10.78
C ARG A 121 7.16 -14.47 10.19
N GLN A 122 5.86 -14.68 9.96
CA GLN A 122 5.38 -15.93 9.33
C GLN A 122 5.87 -16.07 7.88
N LEU A 123 6.02 -14.95 7.18
CA LEU A 123 6.53 -14.88 5.82
C LEU A 123 8.07 -14.86 5.74
N GLY A 124 8.78 -15.03 6.85
CA GLY A 124 10.24 -14.99 6.88
C GLY A 124 10.86 -13.65 6.46
N VAL A 125 10.12 -12.55 6.55
CA VAL A 125 10.62 -11.21 6.21
C VAL A 125 11.80 -10.86 7.12
N SER A 126 12.94 -10.49 6.53
CA SER A 126 14.17 -10.23 7.27
C SER A 126 14.03 -9.04 8.24
N PRO A 127 14.76 -9.02 9.37
CA PRO A 127 14.60 -7.99 10.43
C PRO A 127 14.90 -6.54 10.02
N ASP A 128 15.71 -6.36 8.98
CA ASP A 128 16.08 -5.08 8.35
C ASP A 128 15.05 -4.58 7.32
N ARG A 129 13.92 -5.29 7.19
CA ARG A 129 12.82 -4.96 6.28
C ARG A 129 11.56 -4.69 7.09
N ARG A 130 10.89 -3.58 6.81
CA ARG A 130 9.69 -3.15 7.54
C ARG A 130 8.62 -2.69 6.58
N VAL A 131 7.37 -3.06 6.87
CA VAL A 131 6.17 -2.53 6.23
C VAL A 131 5.40 -1.75 7.29
N LEU A 132 5.10 -0.50 7.00
CA LEU A 132 4.41 0.43 7.89
C LEU A 132 3.19 1.02 7.16
N PRO A 133 2.03 1.14 7.84
CA PRO A 133 0.93 1.89 7.28
C PRO A 133 1.27 3.39 7.27
N SER A 134 0.78 4.11 6.28
CA SER A 134 0.97 5.55 6.13
C SER A 134 0.28 6.36 7.24
N THR A 135 -0.86 5.86 7.74
CA THR A 135 -1.63 6.40 8.87
C THR A 135 -2.29 5.24 9.62
N LEU A 136 -2.68 5.45 10.88
CA LEU A 136 -3.55 4.52 11.61
C LEU A 136 -5.02 4.92 11.57
N GLU A 137 -5.34 6.03 10.91
CA GLU A 137 -6.69 6.55 10.79
C GLU A 137 -7.37 6.04 9.52
N HIS A 138 -8.69 5.90 9.58
CA HIS A 138 -9.49 5.58 8.41
C HIS A 138 -9.52 6.79 7.48
N VAL A 139 -8.92 6.64 6.32
CA VAL A 139 -8.85 7.71 5.32
C VAL A 139 -9.46 7.29 3.99
N THR A 140 -10.08 8.24 3.32
CA THR A 140 -10.66 8.08 2.00
C THR A 140 -9.96 9.00 1.02
N LEU A 141 -9.46 8.44 -0.07
CA LEU A 141 -8.87 9.23 -1.15
C LEU A 141 -9.97 9.94 -1.93
N CYS A 142 -9.84 11.26 -2.05
CA CYS A 142 -10.80 12.10 -2.75
C CYS A 142 -10.09 12.86 -3.88
N ALA A 143 -10.80 13.12 -4.97
CA ALA A 143 -10.30 13.86 -6.12
C ALA A 143 -11.33 14.88 -6.63
N LYS A 144 -10.84 16.04 -7.04
CA LYS A 144 -11.59 17.07 -7.76
C LYS A 144 -11.06 17.13 -9.18
N LEU A 145 -11.96 17.07 -10.14
CA LEU A 145 -11.66 17.17 -11.56
C LEU A 145 -11.61 18.63 -12.03
N VAL A 146 -11.08 18.83 -13.25
CA VAL A 146 -11.02 20.17 -13.88
C VAL A 146 -12.42 20.76 -14.07
N ASP A 147 -13.42 19.93 -14.37
CA ASP A 147 -14.84 20.34 -14.50
C ASP A 147 -15.53 20.61 -13.13
N GLY A 148 -14.81 20.44 -12.02
CA GLY A 148 -15.33 20.66 -10.67
C GLY A 148 -15.92 19.42 -10.00
N THR A 149 -16.14 18.31 -10.73
CA THR A 149 -16.67 17.05 -10.21
C THR A 149 -15.80 16.52 -9.08
N GLN A 150 -16.41 16.08 -7.99
CA GLN A 150 -15.72 15.45 -6.87
C GLN A 150 -16.00 13.96 -6.83
N ILE A 151 -14.95 13.16 -6.63
CA ILE A 151 -15.02 11.70 -6.59
C ILE A 151 -14.33 11.25 -5.32
N ARG A 152 -15.00 10.41 -4.54
CA ARG A 152 -14.50 9.82 -3.29
C ARG A 152 -14.28 8.32 -3.49
N GLY A 153 -13.19 7.80 -2.95
CA GLY A 153 -12.83 6.39 -3.06
C GLY A 153 -11.77 6.15 -4.14
N GLU A 154 -10.73 5.43 -3.75
CA GLU A 154 -9.57 5.15 -4.58
C GLU A 154 -9.95 4.38 -5.85
N THR A 155 -10.85 3.41 -5.74
CA THR A 155 -11.30 2.59 -6.88
C THR A 155 -12.09 3.40 -7.90
N LEU A 156 -13.01 4.27 -7.47
CA LEU A 156 -13.78 5.14 -8.37
C LEU A 156 -12.87 6.14 -9.09
N ILE A 157 -11.79 6.54 -8.42
CA ILE A 157 -10.83 7.44 -9.04
C ILE A 157 -9.93 6.70 -10.04
N GLY A 158 -9.48 5.48 -9.72
CA GLY A 158 -8.57 4.69 -10.55
C GLY A 158 -9.23 3.95 -11.71
N ARG A 159 -10.53 3.66 -11.63
CA ARG A 159 -11.32 2.96 -12.64
C ARG A 159 -12.60 3.76 -12.93
N PRO A 160 -12.56 4.75 -13.84
CA PRO A 160 -13.75 5.50 -14.21
C PRO A 160 -14.78 4.56 -14.84
N ALA A 161 -16.05 4.67 -14.41
CA ALA A 161 -17.10 3.76 -14.81
C ALA A 161 -17.37 3.84 -16.33
N PHE A 162 -17.32 5.03 -16.95
CA PHE A 162 -17.59 5.24 -18.38
C PHE A 162 -17.00 6.59 -18.89
N GLY A 163 -16.59 6.61 -20.16
CA GLY A 163 -16.33 7.83 -20.96
C GLY A 163 -15.01 8.58 -20.73
N ASP A 164 -14.77 9.58 -21.58
CA ASP A 164 -13.71 10.58 -21.39
C ASP A 164 -14.02 11.38 -20.12
N ARG A 165 -13.21 11.16 -19.09
CA ARG A 165 -13.31 11.88 -17.81
C ARG A 165 -12.42 13.11 -17.85
N ALA A 166 -12.92 14.23 -17.33
CA ALA A 166 -12.09 15.43 -17.15
C ALA A 166 -10.83 15.11 -16.32
N PRO A 167 -9.66 15.71 -16.66
CA PRO A 167 -8.43 15.48 -15.91
C PRO A 167 -8.58 15.78 -14.42
N ILE A 168 -7.80 15.10 -13.59
CA ILE A 168 -7.77 15.35 -12.14
C ILE A 168 -7.06 16.69 -11.89
N ASN A 169 -7.76 17.61 -11.25
CA ASN A 169 -7.22 18.91 -10.84
C ASN A 169 -6.44 18.78 -9.53
N ARG A 170 -7.03 18.16 -8.50
CA ARG A 170 -6.40 17.98 -7.18
C ARG A 170 -6.97 16.75 -6.47
N VAL A 171 -6.19 16.20 -5.54
CA VAL A 171 -6.62 15.11 -4.64
C VAL A 171 -6.24 15.42 -3.19
N TRP A 172 -6.95 14.82 -2.25
CA TRP A 172 -6.76 14.96 -0.81
C TRP A 172 -7.22 13.68 -0.09
N LEU A 173 -6.93 13.60 1.20
CA LEU A 173 -7.48 12.59 2.10
C LEU A 173 -8.64 13.18 2.88
N GLU A 174 -9.64 12.36 3.17
CA GLU A 174 -10.68 12.66 4.16
C GLU A 174 -10.64 11.64 5.29
N PRO A 175 -10.49 12.07 6.56
CA PRO A 175 -10.25 13.46 6.97
C PRO A 175 -8.87 13.97 6.49
N ASP A 176 -8.78 15.27 6.19
CA ASP A 176 -7.53 15.92 5.74
C ASP A 176 -6.56 16.18 6.91
N THR A 177 -7.04 15.99 8.14
CA THR A 177 -6.27 16.06 9.39
C THR A 177 -5.63 14.74 9.78
N ALA A 178 -5.79 13.68 8.97
CA ALA A 178 -5.30 12.35 9.32
C ALA A 178 -3.81 12.36 9.60
N ALA A 179 -3.41 11.92 10.80
CA ALA A 179 -2.04 11.97 11.23
C ALA A 179 -1.21 10.91 10.48
N PRO A 180 -0.04 11.27 9.93
CA PRO A 180 0.88 10.27 9.44
C PRO A 180 1.41 9.44 10.61
N LEU A 181 1.64 8.14 10.40
CA LEU A 181 2.26 7.27 11.41
C LEU A 181 3.63 7.81 11.89
N SER A 182 4.26 8.69 11.10
CA SER A 182 5.68 8.97 11.14
C SER A 182 6.18 10.08 12.07
N ARG A 183 5.40 10.60 13.04
CA ARG A 183 5.97 11.59 14.00
C ARG A 183 7.20 11.07 14.77
N CYS A 184 7.38 9.76 14.94
CA CYS A 184 8.53 9.17 15.65
C CYS A 184 9.42 8.20 14.83
N CYS A 185 8.97 7.69 13.68
CA CYS A 185 9.58 6.48 13.08
C CYS A 185 10.51 6.73 11.87
N LEU A 186 10.54 7.94 11.29
CA LEU A 186 11.32 8.23 10.08
C LEU A 186 12.55 9.09 10.39
N ARG A 187 13.54 8.56 11.14
CA ARG A 187 14.91 9.12 11.14
C ARG A 187 15.76 8.38 10.09
N TYR A 188 15.66 8.77 8.82
CA TYR A 188 16.39 8.12 7.73
C TYR A 188 17.28 9.11 6.96
N SER A 189 18.55 8.73 6.75
CA SER A 189 19.38 9.19 5.64
C SER A 189 19.23 8.18 4.50
N ALA A 190 18.28 8.39 3.59
CA ALA A 190 17.93 7.38 2.59
C ALA A 190 18.43 7.74 1.19
N ARG A 191 19.08 6.79 0.52
CA ARG A 191 19.18 6.77 -0.96
C ARG A 191 17.92 6.05 -1.48
N ARG A 192 17.35 6.57 -2.56
CA ARG A 192 15.95 6.36 -2.92
C ARG A 192 15.78 5.29 -4.00
N SER A 193 14.71 4.51 -3.90
CA SER A 193 14.06 3.86 -5.03
C SER A 193 12.54 4.05 -4.85
N MET A 194 11.87 4.51 -5.90
CA MET A 194 10.47 4.95 -5.87
C MET A 194 9.72 4.23 -6.98
N GLN A 195 8.46 3.86 -6.74
CA GLN A 195 7.69 3.01 -7.66
C GLN A 195 6.26 3.48 -7.92
N SER A 196 6.15 4.40 -8.86
CA SER A 196 5.44 4.27 -10.13
C SER A 196 4.78 2.93 -10.54
N CYS A 197 3.50 2.73 -10.23
CA CYS A 197 2.57 2.03 -11.14
C CYS A 197 1.25 2.79 -11.24
N ALA A 198 0.76 2.94 -12.48
CA ALA A 198 -0.38 3.75 -12.95
C ALA A 198 -0.15 5.27 -12.87
N TRP A 199 0.48 5.86 -13.91
CA TRP A 199 0.70 7.32 -14.02
C TRP A 199 -0.40 8.07 -14.74
N GLU A 200 -1.39 7.37 -15.30
CA GLU A 200 -2.50 8.03 -16.01
C GLU A 200 -3.74 8.26 -15.15
N THR A 201 -3.71 7.91 -13.86
CA THR A 201 -4.68 8.41 -12.88
C THR A 201 -3.95 9.21 -11.79
N SER A 202 -4.01 10.54 -11.94
CA SER A 202 -3.35 11.61 -11.15
C SER A 202 -3.80 11.69 -9.66
N THR A 203 -3.89 10.56 -8.96
CA THR A 203 -4.46 10.48 -7.61
C THR A 203 -3.48 9.92 -6.59
N ARG A 204 -2.66 8.96 -7.01
CA ARG A 204 -1.61 8.41 -6.14
C ARG A 204 -0.39 9.34 -6.05
N ALA A 205 -0.05 10.08 -7.11
CA ALA A 205 1.11 11.00 -7.10
C ALA A 205 0.99 12.20 -6.12
N ARG A 206 -0.23 12.64 -5.79
CA ARG A 206 -0.47 13.79 -4.90
C ARG A 206 -0.77 13.41 -3.46
N LEU A 207 -1.20 12.18 -3.19
CA LEU A 207 -1.13 11.58 -1.84
C LEU A 207 0.30 11.59 -1.31
N HIS A 208 1.26 11.28 -2.18
CA HIS A 208 2.68 11.42 -1.86
C HIS A 208 3.05 12.85 -1.51
N HIS A 209 2.47 13.87 -2.15
CA HIS A 209 2.78 15.26 -1.81
C HIS A 209 2.22 15.66 -0.44
N PHE A 210 1.09 15.08 0.00
CA PHE A 210 0.55 15.22 1.36
C PHE A 210 1.51 14.60 2.39
N PHE A 211 1.96 13.35 2.19
CA PHE A 211 2.92 12.70 3.09
C PHE A 211 4.34 13.32 3.03
N LEU A 212 4.74 13.87 1.88
CA LEU A 212 6.06 14.51 1.69
C LEU A 212 6.08 15.96 2.21
N GLY A 213 4.95 16.67 2.23
CA GLY A 213 4.86 18.05 2.73
C GLY A 213 5.27 18.16 4.21
N GLU A 214 4.91 17.17 5.03
CA GLU A 214 5.34 17.11 6.44
C GLU A 214 6.77 16.60 6.63
N LEU A 215 7.32 15.79 5.70
CA LEU A 215 8.66 15.20 5.81
C LEU A 215 9.78 16.09 5.23
N GLN A 216 9.47 16.93 4.24
CA GLN A 216 10.43 17.83 3.58
C GLN A 216 10.93 18.96 4.48
N THR A 217 10.21 19.28 5.56
CA THR A 217 10.61 20.33 6.51
C THR A 217 11.81 19.95 7.39
N HIS A 218 12.27 18.68 7.38
CA HIS A 218 13.20 18.15 8.40
C HIS A 218 14.45 17.39 7.91
N SER A 219 14.73 17.24 6.59
CA SER A 219 15.96 16.53 6.16
C SER A 219 16.46 16.81 4.72
N ARG A 220 17.78 16.72 4.51
CA ARG A 220 18.45 16.76 3.19
C ARG A 220 18.25 15.40 2.49
N LEU A 221 17.29 15.31 1.58
CA LEU A 221 16.89 14.07 0.87
C LEU A 221 17.31 14.10 -0.61
N SER A 222 17.72 12.96 -1.17
CA SER A 222 17.98 12.79 -2.61
C SER A 222 16.86 11.99 -3.29
N VAL A 223 16.39 12.47 -4.46
CA VAL A 223 15.09 12.14 -5.07
C VAL A 223 15.26 11.48 -6.47
N ALA A 224 15.13 10.15 -6.58
CA ALA A 224 14.98 9.38 -7.83
C ALA A 224 13.52 8.96 -8.12
N ASN A 225 13.05 9.12 -9.37
CA ASN A 225 11.72 8.72 -9.86
C ASN A 225 11.88 7.63 -10.93
N SER A 226 10.99 6.62 -10.97
CA SER A 226 10.89 5.65 -12.07
C SER A 226 9.58 5.92 -12.84
N SER A 227 9.55 5.73 -14.16
CA SER A 227 8.35 5.90 -15.01
C SER A 227 7.93 4.56 -15.63
N SER A 228 6.64 4.34 -15.84
CA SER A 228 6.13 3.19 -16.59
C SER A 228 6.20 3.45 -18.10
N SER A 229 6.59 2.44 -18.89
CA SER A 229 6.28 2.36 -20.31
C SER A 229 4.87 1.80 -20.48
N SER A 230 3.90 2.63 -20.90
CA SER A 230 2.64 2.08 -21.42
C SER A 230 2.90 1.56 -22.82
N THR A 231 2.87 0.23 -22.99
CA THR A 231 2.52 -0.35 -24.28
C THR A 231 1.02 -0.14 -24.47
N ARG A 232 0.70 0.54 -25.57
CA ARG A 232 -0.64 0.81 -26.09
C ARG A 232 -1.49 -0.46 -26.20
#